data_AF-A0A3D0U5C9-F1
#
_entry.id   AF-A0A3D0U5C9-F1
#
_cell.length_a   1.000
_cell.length_b   1.000
_cell.length_c   1.000
_cell.angle_alpha   90.00
_cell.angle_beta   90.00
_cell.angle_gamma   90.00
#
_symmetry.space_group_name_H-M   'P 1'
#
loop_
_entity.id
_entity.type
_entity.pdbx_description
1 polymer ?
#
loop_
_entity_poly.entity_id
_entity_poly.type
_entity_poly.pdbx_seq_one_letter_code
_entity_poly.pdbx_strand_id
1 'polypeptide(L)'
;MKTAIAVLNRFRKITLWWRQLRGVTPESLAQQRILSGQSWEEFCDTLKAAGASLSFPGTPQDAFNQAEGYRYLTRLTRAGLMAFVEHADPKAPVLHRVVHETVKMGADNPDNYYQTACISGEYEYRIRGRRNSVHYLGFGTQIGHY
;
A
#
# COMPACT_ATOMS: atom_id res chain seq x y z
N MET A 1 -14.45 20.14 24.38
CA MET A 1 -14.03 19.09 23.41
C MET A 1 -15.16 18.66 22.47
N LYS A 2 -16.32 18.19 22.95
CA LYS A 2 -17.43 17.71 22.10
C LYS A 2 -18.01 18.76 21.14
N THR A 3 -18.06 20.02 21.57
CA THR A 3 -18.52 21.17 20.76
C THR A 3 -17.58 21.50 19.60
N ALA A 4 -16.27 21.50 19.84
CA ALA A 4 -15.25 21.72 18.80
C ALA A 4 -15.29 20.63 17.71
N ILE A 5 -15.43 19.37 18.12
CA ILE A 5 -15.60 18.22 17.19
C ILE A 5 -16.89 18.37 16.37
N ALA A 6 -17.98 18.80 16.99
CA ALA A 6 -19.25 19.02 16.28
C ALA A 6 -19.16 20.16 15.26
N VAL A 7 -18.45 21.24 15.58
CA VAL A 7 -18.21 22.37 14.66
C VAL A 7 -17.34 21.93 13.48
N LEU A 8 -16.23 21.23 13.73
CA LEU A 8 -15.36 20.68 12.68
C LEU A 8 -16.12 19.72 11.74
N ASN A 9 -16.96 18.86 12.31
CA ASN A 9 -17.78 17.94 11.52
C ASN A 9 -18.82 18.68 10.65
N ARG A 10 -19.46 19.74 11.16
CA ARG A 10 -20.36 20.58 10.35
C ARG A 10 -19.61 21.31 9.24
N PHE A 11 -18.46 21.89 9.56
CA PHE A 11 -17.62 22.56 8.58
C PHE A 11 -17.18 21.60 7.46
N ARG A 12 -16.71 20.40 7.81
CA ARG A 12 -16.37 19.35 6.85
C ARG A 12 -17.55 19.01 5.94
N LYS A 13 -18.76 18.80 6.52
CA LYS A 13 -19.97 18.49 5.74
C LYS A 13 -20.35 19.61 4.78
N ILE A 14 -20.33 20.87 5.23
CA ILE A 14 -20.63 22.03 4.40
C ILE A 14 -19.61 22.16 3.26
N THR A 15 -18.33 21.99 3.54
CA THR A 15 -17.26 22.07 2.53
C THR A 15 -17.36 20.94 1.51
N LEU A 16 -17.66 19.71 1.94
CA LEU A 16 -17.87 18.59 1.01
C LEU A 16 -19.10 18.82 0.13
N TRP A 17 -20.21 19.28 0.70
CA TRP A 17 -21.42 19.61 -0.04
C TRP A 17 -21.19 20.72 -1.08
N TRP A 18 -20.48 21.78 -0.69
CA TRP A 18 -20.08 22.87 -1.61
C TRP A 18 -19.17 22.39 -2.74
N ARG A 19 -18.25 21.45 -2.47
CA ARG A 19 -17.39 20.85 -3.50
C ARG A 19 -18.19 20.00 -4.48
N GLN A 20 -19.14 19.23 -3.96
CA GLN A 20 -20.02 18.38 -4.75
C GLN A 20 -20.92 19.22 -5.68
N LEU A 21 -21.44 20.36 -5.20
CA LEU A 21 -22.18 21.33 -6.03
C LEU A 21 -21.34 21.97 -7.14
N ARG A 22 -20.02 22.06 -6.98
CA ARG A 22 -19.10 22.57 -8.01
C ARG A 22 -18.66 21.49 -9.00
N GLY A 23 -19.20 20.28 -8.91
CA GLY A 23 -18.81 19.15 -9.77
C GLY A 23 -17.43 18.58 -9.48
N VAL A 24 -16.80 18.97 -8.36
CA VAL A 24 -15.48 18.45 -7.97
C VAL A 24 -15.67 17.14 -7.22
N THR A 25 -15.52 16.02 -7.92
CA THR A 25 -15.54 14.67 -7.35
C THR A 25 -14.14 14.22 -6.94
N PRO A 26 -13.99 13.23 -6.03
CA PRO A 26 -12.69 12.64 -5.70
C PRO A 26 -11.93 12.14 -6.95
N GLU A 27 -12.65 11.56 -7.90
CA GLU A 27 -12.09 11.04 -9.16
C GLU A 27 -11.56 12.19 -10.02
N SER A 28 -12.31 13.29 -10.14
CA SER A 28 -11.86 14.47 -10.89
C SER A 28 -10.59 15.10 -10.29
N LEU A 29 -10.46 15.10 -8.95
CA LEU A 29 -9.27 15.57 -8.26
C LEU A 29 -8.09 14.63 -8.45
N ALA A 30 -8.32 13.32 -8.35
CA ALA A 30 -7.29 12.32 -8.61
C ALA A 30 -6.76 12.45 -10.05
N GLN A 31 -7.66 12.58 -11.03
CA GLN A 31 -7.30 12.79 -12.43
C GLN A 31 -6.50 14.09 -12.61
N GLN A 32 -6.93 15.21 -12.01
CA GLN A 32 -6.19 16.47 -12.09
C GLN A 32 -4.77 16.34 -11.55
N ARG A 33 -4.59 15.64 -10.42
CA ARG A 33 -3.28 15.44 -9.78
C ARG A 33 -2.35 14.52 -10.57
N ILE A 34 -2.91 13.56 -11.31
CA ILE A 34 -2.16 12.75 -12.27
C ILE A 34 -1.72 13.62 -13.45
N LEU A 35 -2.65 14.40 -14.03
CA LEU A 35 -2.37 15.24 -15.19
C LEU A 35 -1.38 16.37 -14.91
N SER A 36 -1.39 16.91 -13.68
CA SER A 36 -0.44 17.96 -13.28
C SER A 36 0.94 17.43 -12.89
N GLY A 37 1.10 16.11 -12.72
CA GLY A 37 2.33 15.49 -12.18
C GLY A 37 2.44 15.53 -10.66
N GLN A 38 1.53 16.20 -9.95
CA GLN A 38 1.57 16.35 -8.50
C GLN A 38 1.61 15.00 -7.76
N SER A 39 0.84 14.00 -8.22
CA SER A 39 0.85 12.67 -7.60
C SER A 39 2.22 11.98 -7.69
N TRP A 40 2.97 12.23 -8.78
CA TRP A 40 4.32 11.69 -8.95
C TRP A 40 5.31 12.38 -8.01
N GLU A 41 5.27 13.71 -7.94
CA GLU A 41 6.12 14.50 -7.05
C GLU A 41 5.93 14.07 -5.58
N GLU A 42 4.67 13.98 -5.13
CA GLU A 42 4.36 13.58 -3.75
C GLU A 42 4.75 12.12 -3.45
N PHE A 43 4.65 11.22 -4.44
CA PHE A 43 5.14 9.84 -4.31
C PHE A 43 6.67 9.82 -4.10
N CYS A 44 7.43 10.56 -4.92
CA CYS A 44 8.88 10.66 -4.77
C CYS A 44 9.28 11.32 -3.43
N ASP A 45 8.54 12.34 -3.00
CA ASP A 45 8.76 12.98 -1.70
C ASP A 45 8.51 12.03 -0.54
N THR A 46 7.51 11.17 -0.65
CA THR A 46 7.23 10.11 0.34
C THR A 46 8.36 9.07 0.37
N LEU A 47 8.89 8.66 -0.79
CA LEU A 47 10.05 7.75 -0.86
C LEU A 47 11.30 8.36 -0.20
N LYS A 48 11.55 9.65 -0.45
CA LYS A 48 12.64 10.40 0.20
C LYS A 48 12.44 10.46 1.71
N ALA A 49 11.22 10.77 2.16
CA ALA A 49 10.88 10.85 3.59
C ALA A 49 11.05 9.50 4.31
N ALA A 50 10.79 8.38 3.62
CA ALA A 50 11.02 7.04 4.18
C ALA A 50 12.49 6.80 4.59
N GLY A 51 13.44 7.51 3.99
CA GLY A 51 14.86 7.49 4.38
C GLY A 51 15.10 7.90 5.84
N ALA A 52 14.21 8.70 6.45
CA ALA A 52 14.31 9.08 7.86
C ALA A 52 14.26 7.88 8.83
N SER A 53 13.68 6.75 8.40
CA SER A 53 13.68 5.50 9.18
C SER A 53 15.10 5.00 9.49
N LEU A 54 16.08 5.29 8.63
CA LEU A 54 17.47 4.84 8.79
C LEU A 54 18.26 5.66 9.81
N SER A 55 17.74 6.84 10.16
CA SER A 55 18.30 7.75 11.17
C SER A 55 17.52 7.68 12.49
N PHE A 56 16.52 6.80 12.60
CA PHE A 56 15.71 6.67 13.80
C PHE A 56 16.56 6.15 14.98
N PRO A 57 16.40 6.69 16.20
CA PRO A 57 17.16 6.23 17.37
C PRO A 57 17.05 4.72 17.59
N GLY A 58 18.20 4.05 17.73
CA GLY A 58 18.28 2.59 17.85
C GLY A 58 18.51 1.85 16.53
N THR A 59 18.45 2.54 15.39
CA THR A 59 18.83 1.94 14.10
C THR A 59 20.36 1.85 13.99
N PRO A 60 20.93 0.69 13.61
CA PRO A 60 22.37 0.55 13.41
C PRO A 60 22.91 1.56 12.38
N GLN A 61 24.04 2.19 12.70
CA GLN A 61 24.65 3.27 11.91
C GLN A 61 25.94 2.84 11.18
N ASP A 62 26.34 1.58 11.28
CA ASP A 62 27.48 1.07 10.50
C ASP A 62 27.15 1.01 9.00
N ALA A 63 28.21 1.07 8.19
CA ALA A 63 28.09 1.20 6.74
C ALA A 63 27.31 0.04 6.09
N PHE A 64 27.46 -1.18 6.61
CA PHE A 64 26.78 -2.36 6.08
C PHE A 64 25.27 -2.26 6.31
N ASN A 65 24.84 -2.03 7.55
CA ASN A 65 23.41 -1.93 7.87
C ASN A 65 22.75 -0.74 7.19
N GLN A 66 23.43 0.40 7.06
CA GLN A 66 22.91 1.56 6.32
C GLN A 66 22.70 1.23 4.83
N ALA A 67 23.69 0.60 4.18
CA ALA A 67 23.56 0.18 2.79
C ALA A 67 22.40 -0.81 2.58
N GLU A 68 22.26 -1.79 3.48
CA GLU A 68 21.14 -2.73 3.47
C GLU A 68 19.78 -2.05 3.71
N GLY A 69 19.74 -1.04 4.59
CA GLY A 69 18.54 -0.25 4.86
C GLY A 69 18.05 0.51 3.62
N TYR A 70 18.94 1.19 2.91
CA TYR A 70 18.57 1.84 1.65
C TYR A 70 18.12 0.83 0.60
N ARG A 71 18.84 -0.30 0.47
CA ARG A 71 18.45 -1.38 -0.43
C ARG A 71 17.06 -1.92 -0.07
N TYR A 72 16.77 -2.07 1.22
CA TYR A 72 15.46 -2.49 1.72
C TYR A 72 14.35 -1.51 1.31
N LEU A 73 14.56 -0.19 1.43
CA LEU A 73 13.59 0.79 0.95
C LEU A 73 13.24 0.60 -0.53
N THR A 74 14.24 0.36 -1.40
CA THR A 74 13.97 0.09 -2.83
C THR A 74 13.15 -1.19 -3.06
N ARG A 75 13.35 -2.21 -2.22
CA ARG A 75 12.58 -3.47 -2.28
C ARG A 75 11.13 -3.24 -1.88
N LEU A 76 10.90 -2.47 -0.82
CA LEU A 76 9.55 -2.06 -0.41
C LEU A 76 8.85 -1.25 -1.48
N THR A 77 9.55 -0.33 -2.14
CA THR A 77 8.99 0.44 -3.27
C THR A 77 8.50 -0.48 -4.39
N ARG A 78 9.31 -1.47 -4.80
CA ARG A 78 8.91 -2.46 -5.81
C ARG A 78 7.67 -3.25 -5.38
N ALA A 79 7.63 -3.68 -4.13
CA ALA A 79 6.48 -4.40 -3.58
C ALA A 79 5.20 -3.55 -3.60
N GLY A 80 5.32 -2.29 -3.18
CA GLY A 80 4.22 -1.34 -3.16
C GLY A 80 3.68 -1.05 -4.56
N LEU A 81 4.54 -0.83 -5.55
CA LEU A 81 4.12 -0.65 -6.94
C LEU A 81 3.40 -1.90 -7.48
N MET A 82 3.92 -3.09 -7.21
CA MET A 82 3.27 -4.33 -7.62
C MET A 82 1.87 -4.48 -7.00
N ALA A 83 1.73 -4.23 -5.70
CA ALA A 83 0.48 -4.41 -4.97
C ALA A 83 -0.56 -3.32 -5.27
N PHE A 84 -0.13 -2.06 -5.34
CA PHE A 84 -1.03 -0.89 -5.36
C PHE A 84 -1.14 -0.21 -6.72
N VAL A 85 -0.35 -0.62 -7.71
CA VAL A 85 -0.47 -0.13 -9.10
C VAL A 85 -0.81 -1.29 -10.03
N GLU A 86 0.05 -2.31 -10.09
CA GLU A 86 -0.09 -3.38 -11.09
C GLU A 86 -1.22 -4.38 -10.79
N HIS A 87 -1.46 -4.66 -9.50
CA HIS A 87 -2.41 -5.70 -9.06
C HIS A 87 -3.44 -5.19 -8.04
N ALA A 88 -3.81 -3.91 -8.16
CA ALA A 88 -4.73 -3.23 -7.25
C ALA A 88 -6.22 -3.35 -7.62
N ASP A 89 -6.55 -3.89 -8.80
CA ASP A 89 -7.95 -4.01 -9.24
C ASP A 89 -8.62 -5.26 -8.64
N PRO A 90 -9.58 -5.11 -7.70
CA PRO A 90 -10.29 -6.24 -7.10
C PRO A 90 -11.24 -6.95 -8.08
N LYS A 91 -11.52 -6.38 -9.26
CA LYS A 91 -12.33 -7.03 -10.31
C LYS A 91 -11.52 -7.97 -11.20
N ALA A 92 -10.19 -7.80 -11.22
CA ALA A 92 -9.26 -8.63 -11.96
C ALA A 92 -8.10 -9.09 -11.06
N PRO A 93 -8.39 -9.82 -9.96
CA PRO A 93 -7.38 -10.17 -8.97
C PRO A 93 -6.33 -11.14 -9.54
N VAL A 94 -5.06 -10.87 -9.24
CA VAL A 94 -3.94 -11.73 -9.61
C VAL A 94 -3.19 -12.16 -8.35
N LEU A 95 -3.00 -13.47 -8.17
CA LEU A 95 -2.11 -14.01 -7.14
C LEU A 95 -0.66 -13.71 -7.52
N HIS A 96 0.00 -12.86 -6.74
CA HIS A 96 1.38 -12.43 -6.97
C HIS A 96 2.20 -12.46 -5.68
N ARG A 97 3.52 -12.36 -5.80
CA ARG A 97 4.46 -12.43 -4.66
C ARG A 97 5.01 -11.05 -4.33
N VAL A 98 4.56 -10.47 -3.22
CA VAL A 98 5.14 -9.23 -2.67
C VAL A 98 6.33 -9.49 -1.72
N VAL A 99 6.49 -10.73 -1.27
CA VAL A 99 7.62 -11.19 -0.44
C VAL A 99 8.24 -12.42 -1.08
N HIS A 100 9.53 -12.34 -1.38
CA HIS A 100 10.30 -13.38 -2.04
C HIS A 100 11.81 -13.14 -1.86
N GLU A 101 12.65 -13.74 -2.71
CA GLU A 101 14.11 -13.80 -2.53
C GLU A 101 14.78 -12.41 -2.56
N THR A 102 14.19 -11.47 -3.30
CA THR A 102 14.74 -10.11 -3.48
C THR A 102 13.87 -9.02 -2.86
N VAL A 103 12.78 -9.38 -2.19
CA VAL A 103 11.90 -8.47 -1.45
C VAL A 103 11.52 -9.13 -0.13
N LYS A 104 11.98 -8.55 0.96
CA LYS A 104 11.85 -9.09 2.32
C LYS A 104 10.97 -8.15 3.12
N MET A 105 10.15 -8.65 4.04
CA MET A 105 9.28 -7.84 4.90
C MET A 105 8.95 -8.57 6.20
N GLY A 106 9.07 -7.87 7.33
CA GLY A 106 8.47 -8.30 8.59
C GLY A 106 8.91 -9.66 9.11
N ALA A 107 10.21 -9.97 9.01
CA ALA A 107 10.77 -11.29 9.34
C ALA A 107 10.09 -12.42 8.54
N ASP A 108 10.14 -12.30 7.21
CA ASP A 108 9.56 -13.29 6.31
C ASP A 108 10.14 -14.69 6.54
N ASN A 109 9.27 -15.69 6.54
CA ASN A 109 9.69 -17.08 6.62
C ASN A 109 10.28 -17.50 5.26
N PRO A 110 11.58 -17.86 5.19
CA PRO A 110 12.23 -18.22 3.93
C PRO A 110 11.65 -19.49 3.28
N ASP A 111 10.97 -20.34 4.05
CA ASP A 111 10.35 -21.58 3.54
C ASP A 111 8.97 -21.35 2.92
N ASN A 112 8.40 -20.16 3.09
CA ASN A 112 7.06 -19.85 2.63
C ASN A 112 7.06 -19.30 1.20
N TYR A 113 6.13 -19.82 0.38
CA TYR A 113 5.77 -19.25 -0.91
C TYR A 113 4.58 -18.29 -0.75
N TYR A 114 4.84 -17.07 -0.30
CA TYR A 114 3.80 -16.07 -0.05
C TYR A 114 3.16 -15.58 -1.35
N GLN A 115 1.82 -15.63 -1.40
CA GLN A 115 1.03 -15.02 -2.46
C GLN A 115 -0.09 -14.16 -1.86
N THR A 116 -0.40 -13.06 -2.54
CA THR A 116 -1.51 -12.17 -2.20
C THR A 116 -2.25 -11.75 -3.46
N ALA A 117 -3.48 -11.28 -3.30
CA ALA A 117 -4.28 -10.66 -4.35
C ALA A 117 -5.19 -9.59 -3.72
N CYS A 118 -5.37 -8.47 -4.42
CA CYS A 118 -6.37 -7.48 -4.02
C CYS A 118 -7.78 -8.07 -4.21
N ILE A 119 -8.61 -8.00 -3.17
CA ILE A 119 -10.01 -8.45 -3.19
C ILE A 119 -10.90 -7.41 -2.52
N SER A 120 -12.18 -7.39 -2.86
CA SER A 120 -13.21 -6.60 -2.19
C SER A 120 -14.35 -7.50 -1.71
N GLY A 121 -14.85 -7.26 -0.50
CA GLY A 121 -15.98 -8.01 0.06
C GLY A 121 -17.29 -7.84 -0.70
N GLU A 122 -17.33 -6.97 -1.71
CA GLU A 122 -18.48 -6.78 -2.61
C GLU A 122 -18.61 -7.87 -3.68
N TYR A 123 -17.57 -8.67 -3.91
CA TYR A 123 -17.54 -9.70 -4.95
C TYR A 123 -17.31 -11.10 -4.39
N GLU A 124 -17.71 -12.10 -5.18
CA GLU A 124 -17.38 -13.50 -4.93
C GLU A 124 -16.18 -13.92 -5.80
N TYR A 125 -15.23 -14.63 -5.19
CA TYR A 125 -14.00 -15.08 -5.84
C TYR A 125 -13.87 -16.59 -5.83
N ARG A 126 -13.22 -17.13 -6.86
CA ARG A 126 -12.90 -18.57 -6.97
C ARG A 126 -11.41 -18.78 -7.22
N ILE A 127 -10.75 -19.45 -6.29
CA ILE A 127 -9.38 -19.97 -6.48
C ILE A 127 -9.50 -21.39 -7.03
N ARG A 128 -8.87 -21.67 -8.18
CA ARG A 128 -8.83 -22.99 -8.80
C ARG A 128 -7.39 -23.32 -9.22
N GLY A 129 -7.03 -24.60 -9.17
CA GLY A 129 -5.71 -25.05 -9.56
C GLY A 129 -5.42 -26.46 -9.06
N ARG A 130 -4.14 -26.83 -9.06
CA ARG A 130 -3.65 -28.11 -8.51
C ARG A 130 -3.01 -27.85 -7.16
N ARG A 131 -3.40 -28.66 -6.16
CA ARG A 131 -2.84 -28.58 -4.81
C ARG A 131 -1.36 -28.99 -4.75
N ASN A 132 -0.92 -29.81 -5.70
CA ASN A 132 0.45 -30.36 -5.76
C ASN A 132 0.84 -31.01 -4.42
N SER A 133 2.11 -30.95 -4.03
CA SER A 133 2.69 -31.76 -2.94
C SER A 133 3.14 -30.98 -1.70
N VAL A 134 2.96 -29.65 -1.63
CA VAL A 134 3.43 -28.87 -0.44
C VAL A 134 2.79 -29.42 0.83
N HIS A 135 3.53 -29.53 1.94
CA HIS A 135 3.02 -30.13 3.18
C HIS A 135 1.95 -29.26 3.86
N TYR A 136 2.13 -27.94 3.82
CA TYR A 136 1.22 -26.97 4.42
C TYR A 136 0.74 -25.96 3.38
N LEU A 137 -0.57 -25.67 3.38
CA LEU A 137 -1.18 -24.61 2.56
C LEU A 137 -2.22 -23.89 3.42
N GLY A 138 -2.07 -22.58 3.57
CA GLY A 138 -3.00 -21.73 4.30
C GLY A 138 -3.53 -20.59 3.43
N PHE A 139 -4.77 -20.19 3.71
CA PHE A 139 -5.41 -19.01 3.11
C PHE A 139 -5.86 -18.10 4.24
N GLY A 140 -5.65 -16.80 4.09
CA GLY A 140 -6.11 -15.79 5.03
C GLY A 140 -6.60 -14.56 4.29
N THR A 141 -7.69 -13.99 4.77
CA THR A 141 -8.18 -12.68 4.32
C THR A 141 -7.81 -11.63 5.34
N GLN A 142 -7.52 -10.42 4.87
CA GLN A 142 -7.12 -9.29 5.69
C GLN A 142 -7.89 -8.06 5.24
N ILE A 143 -8.15 -7.13 6.18
CA ILE A 143 -8.72 -5.82 5.90
C ILE A 143 -7.72 -4.75 6.29
N GLY A 144 -7.69 -3.66 5.52
CA GLY A 144 -6.73 -2.58 5.69
C GLY A 144 -5.59 -2.65 4.66
N HIS A 145 -4.67 -1.72 4.80
CA HIS A 145 -3.44 -1.65 4.02
C HIS A 145 -2.31 -1.76 5.04
N TYR A 146 -1.38 -2.71 4.81
CA TYR A 146 -0.21 -2.91 5.66
C TYR A 146 0.77 -1.75 5.50
#